data_AF-A0A965TE62-F1
#
_entry.id   AF-A0A965TE62-F1
#
_cell.length_a   1.000
_cell.length_b   1.000
_cell.length_c   1.000
_cell.angle_alpha   90.00
_cell.angle_beta   90.00
_cell.angle_gamma   90.00
#
_symmetry.space_group_name_H-M   'P 1'
#
loop_
_entity.id
_entity.type
_entity.pdbx_description
1 polymer ?
#
loop_
_entity_poly.entity_id
_entity_poly.type
_entity_poly.pdbx_seq_one_letter_code
_entity_poly.pdbx_strand_id
1 'polypeptide(L)'
;MKEKLKTNLLIIMFLTALYITELTAVYVTSGDVYIKYPWVFIAISLFYTAILYIIRNQKARFIVGIFLLTVSGLINTGFVVLFKMTETLFEYPMVNLRGEAVSILDSLTIDFSFVLIFGTCVAGFVVFGRRFITTLPKPPKLKHYPITASVCIIAALSFNLLAIEIVRPFEEVRGDMLYNNRACTYSELGINGNLLYELANGIFQRTAYDDYTSDELEKYIYDTDCVYNSTFPENMEKSYNVVTILCESLEWFSFIQDIDKYPNGYKLENPEALKTLFPNLYRFYGESVVMDNFHSREKTDISENLSLLGSYPTKAFINFSFSSNTISTSLQKKLKRN
;
A
#
# COMPACT_ATOMS: atom_id res chain seq x y z
N MET A 1 -14.45 -33.66 -23.35
CA MET A 1 -13.91 -32.30 -23.11
C MET A 1 -14.97 -31.21 -23.20
N LYS A 2 -15.76 -31.12 -24.30
CA LYS A 2 -16.84 -30.14 -24.48
C LYS A 2 -17.89 -30.09 -23.33
N GLU A 3 -18.26 -31.25 -22.80
CA GLU A 3 -19.28 -31.32 -21.74
C GLU A 3 -18.78 -30.77 -20.39
N LYS A 4 -17.55 -31.12 -19.98
CA LYS A 4 -16.92 -30.57 -18.77
C LYS A 4 -16.73 -29.04 -18.84
N LEU A 5 -16.43 -28.53 -20.04
CA LEU A 5 -16.29 -27.09 -20.27
C LEU A 5 -17.63 -26.37 -20.14
N LYS A 6 -18.71 -26.94 -20.71
CA LYS A 6 -20.07 -26.44 -20.52
C LYS A 6 -20.49 -26.45 -19.05
N THR A 7 -20.25 -27.54 -18.32
CA THR A 7 -20.64 -27.65 -16.90
C THR A 7 -20.01 -26.58 -16.01
N ASN A 8 -18.79 -26.13 -16.35
CA ASN A 8 -18.04 -25.14 -15.58
C ASN A 8 -18.01 -23.74 -16.23
N LEU A 9 -18.86 -23.48 -17.23
CA LEU A 9 -18.88 -22.20 -17.93
C LEU A 9 -19.08 -21.00 -16.99
N LEU A 10 -19.95 -21.12 -15.98
CA LEU A 10 -20.13 -20.05 -14.98
C LEU A 10 -18.85 -19.76 -14.18
N ILE A 11 -18.06 -20.78 -13.87
CA ILE A 11 -16.79 -20.61 -13.15
C ILE A 11 -15.78 -19.90 -14.06
N ILE A 12 -15.72 -20.30 -15.34
CA ILE A 12 -14.83 -19.68 -16.33
C ILE A 12 -15.20 -18.20 -16.50
N MET A 13 -16.49 -17.89 -16.69
CA MET A 13 -16.94 -16.50 -16.81
C MET A 13 -16.66 -15.67 -15.56
N PHE A 14 -16.84 -16.26 -14.37
CA PHE A 14 -16.49 -15.61 -13.11
C PHE A 14 -15.00 -15.28 -13.06
N LEU A 15 -14.13 -16.25 -13.37
CA LEU A 15 -12.69 -16.06 -13.39
C LEU A 15 -12.28 -14.98 -14.41
N THR A 16 -12.87 -14.97 -15.60
CA THR A 16 -12.60 -13.93 -16.59
C THR A 16 -12.98 -12.55 -16.06
N ALA A 17 -14.16 -12.40 -15.45
CA ALA A 17 -14.60 -11.14 -14.85
C ALA A 17 -13.68 -10.70 -13.69
N LEU A 18 -13.27 -11.64 -12.83
CA LEU A 18 -12.37 -11.39 -11.71
C LEU A 18 -11.00 -10.89 -12.20
N TYR A 19 -10.39 -11.57 -13.18
CA TYR A 19 -9.11 -11.17 -13.76
C TYR A 19 -9.17 -9.79 -14.42
N ILE A 20 -10.21 -9.51 -15.21
CA ILE A 20 -10.38 -8.19 -15.85
C ILE A 20 -10.52 -7.10 -14.78
N THR A 21 -11.30 -7.35 -13.73
CA THR A 21 -11.48 -6.40 -12.63
C THR A 21 -10.16 -6.14 -11.90
N GLU A 22 -9.38 -7.18 -11.61
CA GLU A 22 -8.07 -7.03 -10.96
C GLU A 22 -7.08 -6.26 -11.82
N LEU A 23 -6.90 -6.66 -13.08
CA LEU A 23 -5.94 -6.03 -13.99
C LEU A 23 -6.31 -4.57 -14.28
N THR A 24 -7.61 -4.25 -14.31
CA THR A 24 -8.06 -2.85 -14.45
C THR A 24 -7.68 -2.04 -13.22
N ALA A 25 -7.82 -2.61 -12.02
CA ALA A 25 -7.45 -1.93 -10.79
C ALA A 25 -5.94 -1.68 -10.71
N VAL A 26 -5.14 -2.65 -11.17
CA VAL A 26 -3.69 -2.48 -11.34
C VAL A 26 -3.39 -1.39 -12.36
N TYR A 27 -4.03 -1.41 -13.53
CA TYR A 27 -3.80 -0.39 -14.57
C TYR A 27 -4.10 1.03 -14.09
N VAL A 28 -5.23 1.21 -13.40
CA VAL A 28 -5.65 2.53 -12.89
C VAL A 28 -4.72 3.07 -11.80
N THR A 29 -4.05 2.20 -11.05
CA THR A 29 -3.16 2.61 -9.95
C THR A 29 -1.70 2.74 -10.39
N SER A 30 -1.25 1.88 -11.31
CA SER A 30 0.17 1.73 -11.66
C SER A 30 0.50 2.07 -13.11
N GLY A 31 -0.50 2.15 -13.99
CA GLY A 31 -0.30 2.22 -15.44
C GLY A 31 0.06 0.89 -16.10
N ASP A 32 0.31 -0.17 -15.34
CA ASP A 32 0.69 -1.48 -15.85
C ASP A 32 -0.53 -2.37 -16.15
N VAL A 33 -0.39 -3.25 -17.16
CA VAL A 33 -1.44 -4.18 -17.58
C VAL A 33 -1.19 -5.63 -17.14
N TYR A 34 -0.23 -5.84 -16.25
CA TYR A 34 0.16 -7.16 -15.75
C TYR A 34 0.50 -7.14 -14.26
N ILE A 35 0.48 -8.33 -13.64
CA ILE A 35 0.95 -8.55 -12.26
C ILE A 35 2.24 -9.34 -12.35
N LYS A 36 3.33 -8.82 -11.78
CA LYS A 36 4.67 -9.43 -11.87
C LYS A 36 4.79 -10.72 -11.06
N TYR A 37 4.19 -10.76 -9.88
CA TYR A 37 4.11 -11.94 -9.02
C TYR A 37 2.66 -12.39 -8.85
N PRO A 38 2.04 -12.96 -9.90
CA PRO A 38 0.60 -13.25 -9.91
C PRO A 38 0.23 -14.42 -9.01
N TRP A 39 1.19 -15.11 -8.39
CA TRP A 39 0.97 -16.35 -7.63
C TRP A 39 -0.02 -16.18 -6.49
N VAL A 40 0.03 -15.06 -5.77
CA VAL A 40 -0.90 -14.77 -4.68
C VAL A 40 -2.32 -14.54 -5.23
N PHE A 41 -2.45 -13.76 -6.31
CA PHE A 41 -3.74 -13.56 -6.97
C PHE A 41 -4.32 -14.84 -7.59
N ILE A 42 -3.46 -15.68 -8.18
CA ILE A 42 -3.82 -17.01 -8.69
C ILE A 42 -4.32 -17.88 -7.53
N ALA A 43 -3.67 -17.83 -6.38
CA ALA A 43 -4.06 -18.60 -5.21
C ALA A 43 -5.46 -18.21 -4.68
N ILE A 44 -5.76 -16.91 -4.66
CA ILE A 44 -7.11 -16.40 -4.32
C ILE A 44 -8.14 -16.86 -5.36
N SER A 45 -7.80 -16.75 -6.65
CA SER A 45 -8.66 -17.18 -7.75
C SER A 45 -8.96 -18.68 -7.71
N LEU A 46 -7.97 -19.51 -7.34
CA LEU A 46 -8.14 -20.94 -7.12
C LEU A 46 -9.01 -21.24 -5.91
N PHE A 47 -8.90 -20.45 -4.84
CA PHE A 47 -9.78 -20.57 -3.67
C PHE A 47 -11.25 -20.27 -4.03
N TYR A 48 -11.52 -19.18 -4.74
CA TYR A 48 -12.88 -18.90 -5.24
C TYR A 48 -13.38 -19.99 -6.19
N THR A 49 -12.50 -20.49 -7.05
CA THR A 49 -12.81 -21.62 -7.95
C THR A 49 -13.18 -22.87 -7.16
N ALA A 50 -12.45 -23.19 -6.09
CA ALA A 50 -12.75 -24.33 -5.24
C ALA A 50 -14.13 -24.20 -4.60
N ILE A 51 -14.47 -23.01 -4.05
CA ILE A 51 -15.80 -22.73 -3.50
C ILE A 51 -16.89 -22.97 -4.55
N LEU A 52 -16.76 -22.37 -5.73
CA LEU A 52 -17.76 -22.51 -6.79
C LEU A 52 -17.85 -23.95 -7.33
N TYR A 53 -16.73 -24.66 -7.40
CA TYR A 53 -16.67 -26.03 -7.88
C TYR A 53 -17.43 -26.98 -6.95
N ILE A 54 -17.33 -26.78 -5.63
CA ILE A 54 -18.02 -27.57 -4.61
C ILE A 54 -19.54 -27.40 -4.70
N ILE A 55 -20.04 -26.23 -5.06
CA ILE A 55 -21.50 -25.99 -5.14
C ILE A 55 -22.15 -26.88 -6.22
N ARG A 56 -23.16 -27.67 -5.84
CA ARG A 56 -23.82 -28.67 -6.71
C ARG A 56 -25.01 -28.13 -7.52
N ASN A 57 -25.30 -26.85 -7.41
CA ASN A 57 -26.45 -26.21 -8.04
C ASN A 57 -25.96 -25.02 -8.87
N GLN A 58 -26.28 -24.98 -10.17
CA GLN A 58 -25.89 -23.86 -11.04
C GLN A 58 -26.48 -22.53 -10.55
N LYS A 59 -27.71 -22.53 -9.99
CA LYS A 59 -28.32 -21.35 -9.35
C LYS A 59 -27.51 -20.82 -8.18
N ALA A 60 -27.07 -21.72 -7.30
CA ALA A 60 -26.23 -21.33 -6.17
C ALA A 60 -24.83 -20.88 -6.63
N ARG A 61 -24.23 -21.53 -7.64
CA ARG A 61 -22.93 -21.10 -8.21
C ARG A 61 -23.00 -19.69 -8.76
N PHE A 62 -24.09 -19.37 -9.45
CA PHE A 62 -24.33 -18.04 -9.99
C PHE A 62 -24.48 -16.98 -8.89
N ILE A 63 -25.32 -17.24 -7.88
CA ILE A 63 -25.52 -16.30 -6.76
C ILE A 63 -24.23 -16.08 -5.97
N VAL A 64 -23.51 -17.16 -5.63
CA VAL A 64 -22.22 -17.08 -4.92
C VAL A 64 -21.17 -16.39 -5.80
N GLY A 65 -21.16 -16.64 -7.11
CA GLY A 65 -20.27 -15.96 -8.06
C GLY A 65 -20.51 -14.45 -8.11
N ILE A 66 -21.77 -14.00 -8.13
CA ILE A 66 -22.12 -12.57 -8.05
C ILE A 66 -21.59 -11.99 -6.73
N PHE A 67 -21.86 -12.66 -5.62
CA PHE A 67 -21.42 -12.21 -4.30
C PHE A 67 -19.89 -12.06 -4.23
N LEU A 68 -19.14 -13.10 -4.61
CA LEU A 68 -17.67 -13.07 -4.60
C LEU A 68 -17.12 -11.97 -5.51
N LEU A 69 -17.64 -11.85 -6.73
CA LEU A 69 -17.20 -10.84 -7.69
C LEU A 69 -17.47 -9.42 -7.17
N THR A 70 -18.62 -9.22 -6.53
CA THR A 70 -18.99 -7.91 -5.94
C THR A 70 -18.09 -7.56 -4.78
N VAL A 71 -17.82 -8.52 -3.87
CA VAL A 71 -16.91 -8.31 -2.73
C VAL A 71 -15.49 -7.99 -3.22
N SER A 72 -14.95 -8.76 -4.17
CA SER A 72 -13.62 -8.47 -4.73
C SER A 72 -13.57 -7.11 -5.43
N GLY A 73 -14.62 -6.72 -6.15
CA GLY A 73 -14.70 -5.39 -6.77
C GLY A 73 -14.81 -4.24 -5.78
N LEU A 74 -15.53 -4.42 -4.66
CA LEU A 74 -15.59 -3.44 -3.58
C LEU A 74 -14.24 -3.28 -2.88
N ILE A 75 -13.53 -4.39 -2.62
CA ILE A 75 -12.17 -4.37 -2.11
C ILE A 75 -11.27 -3.59 -3.07
N ASN A 76 -11.31 -3.90 -4.37
CA ASN A 76 -10.53 -3.19 -5.37
C ASN A 76 -10.88 -1.70 -5.42
N THR A 77 -12.16 -1.34 -5.32
CA THR A 77 -12.59 0.07 -5.26
C THR A 77 -11.96 0.78 -4.08
N GLY A 78 -12.07 0.20 -2.87
CA GLY A 78 -11.51 0.80 -1.65
C GLY A 78 -10.00 1.00 -1.75
N PHE A 79 -9.28 0.03 -2.30
CA PHE A 79 -7.82 0.07 -2.41
C PHE A 79 -7.35 1.00 -3.53
N VAL A 80 -8.05 1.09 -4.67
CA VAL A 80 -7.78 2.09 -5.72
C VAL A 80 -7.93 3.49 -5.15
N VAL A 81 -8.97 3.74 -4.36
CA VAL A 81 -9.19 5.04 -3.69
C VAL A 81 -8.05 5.32 -2.72
N LEU A 82 -7.75 4.38 -1.83
CA LEU A 82 -6.67 4.54 -0.85
C LEU A 82 -5.35 4.88 -1.55
N PHE A 83 -5.00 4.14 -2.60
CA PHE A 83 -3.79 4.39 -3.39
C PHE A 83 -3.75 5.77 -4.01
N LYS A 84 -4.84 6.24 -4.62
CA LYS A 84 -4.86 7.57 -5.23
C LYS A 84 -4.70 8.70 -4.21
N MET A 85 -5.03 8.44 -2.95
CA MET A 85 -4.93 9.42 -1.87
C MET A 85 -3.58 9.34 -1.15
N THR A 86 -3.08 8.14 -0.90
CA THR A 86 -1.83 7.92 -0.15
C THR A 86 -0.61 7.77 -1.05
N GLU A 87 -0.80 7.51 -2.35
CA GLU A 87 0.24 7.13 -3.31
C GLU A 87 1.11 5.94 -2.85
N THR A 88 0.57 5.14 -1.93
CA THR A 88 1.23 4.02 -1.30
C THR A 88 0.35 2.79 -1.33
N LEU A 89 0.98 1.62 -1.36
CA LEU A 89 0.27 0.35 -1.20
C LEU A 89 -0.37 0.27 0.18
N PHE A 90 -1.46 -0.47 0.25
CA PHE A 90 -2.04 -0.84 1.54
C PHE A 90 -1.01 -1.62 2.37
N GLU A 91 -0.96 -1.26 3.65
CA GLU A 91 -0.21 -1.95 4.67
C GLU A 91 -1.16 -2.26 5.83
N TYR A 92 -1.00 -3.43 6.47
CA TYR A 92 -1.88 -3.83 7.57
C TYR A 92 -2.03 -2.76 8.69
N PRO A 93 -0.99 -2.01 9.09
CA PRO A 93 -1.12 -0.93 10.07
C PRO A 93 -2.09 0.19 9.68
N MET A 94 -2.36 0.41 8.38
CA MET A 94 -3.37 1.38 7.92
C MET A 94 -4.77 1.05 8.46
N VAL A 95 -5.06 -0.21 8.77
CA VAL A 95 -6.32 -0.64 9.40
C VAL A 95 -6.49 -0.04 10.80
N ASN A 96 -5.41 0.42 11.45
CA ASN A 96 -5.46 1.08 12.75
C ASN A 96 -5.73 2.59 12.64
N LEU A 97 -5.55 3.19 11.46
CA LEU A 97 -5.84 4.61 11.17
C LEU A 97 -7.32 4.87 10.81
N ARG A 98 -8.25 4.04 11.34
CA ARG A 98 -9.67 4.06 10.92
C ARG A 98 -10.34 5.43 11.05
N GLY A 99 -9.94 6.24 12.04
CA GLY A 99 -10.51 7.58 12.26
C GLY A 99 -10.18 8.56 11.13
N GLU A 100 -8.93 8.55 10.66
CA GLU A 100 -8.49 9.37 9.53
C GLU A 100 -8.96 8.79 8.20
N ALA A 101 -8.93 7.46 8.05
CA ALA A 101 -9.45 6.76 6.87
C ALA A 101 -10.94 7.03 6.62
N VAL A 102 -11.73 7.30 7.66
CA VAL A 102 -13.15 7.69 7.52
C VAL A 102 -13.31 9.16 7.11
N SER A 103 -12.48 10.08 7.62
CA SER A 103 -12.43 11.46 7.10
C SER A 103 -11.98 11.53 5.64
N ILE A 104 -11.14 10.57 5.22
CA ILE A 104 -10.63 10.40 3.86
C ILE A 104 -11.75 9.93 2.91
N LEU A 105 -12.72 9.14 3.39
CA LEU A 105 -13.88 8.71 2.59
C LEU A 105 -14.74 9.89 2.10
N ASP A 106 -14.77 11.02 2.81
CA ASP A 106 -15.55 12.20 2.37
C ASP A 106 -14.97 12.87 1.12
N SER A 107 -13.69 12.59 0.79
CA SER A 107 -13.00 13.09 -0.41
C SER A 107 -12.87 12.07 -1.54
N LEU A 108 -13.69 10.99 -1.51
CA LEU A 108 -13.71 9.88 -2.47
C LEU A 108 -13.70 10.34 -3.95
N THR A 109 -12.51 10.48 -4.54
CA THR A 109 -12.37 10.58 -6.00
C THR A 109 -12.43 9.17 -6.57
N ILE A 110 -13.64 8.71 -6.85
CA ILE A 110 -13.88 7.41 -7.47
C ILE A 110 -13.29 7.42 -8.88
N ASP A 111 -12.44 6.44 -9.20
CA ASP A 111 -11.98 6.27 -10.56
C ASP A 111 -13.11 5.76 -11.45
N PHE A 112 -13.58 6.62 -12.35
CA PHE A 112 -14.70 6.32 -13.25
C PHE A 112 -14.39 5.15 -14.19
N SER A 113 -13.15 5.03 -14.67
CA SER A 113 -12.73 3.96 -15.58
C SER A 113 -12.82 2.60 -14.91
N PHE A 114 -12.34 2.50 -13.66
CA PHE A 114 -12.46 1.29 -12.87
C PHE A 114 -13.92 0.93 -12.60
N VAL A 115 -14.74 1.88 -12.13
CA VAL A 115 -16.16 1.61 -11.83
C VAL A 115 -16.95 1.20 -13.06
N LEU A 116 -16.69 1.82 -14.21
CA LEU A 116 -17.33 1.46 -15.47
C LEU A 116 -17.00 0.01 -15.87
N ILE A 117 -15.71 -0.38 -15.81
CA ILE A 117 -15.28 -1.73 -16.19
C ILE A 117 -15.78 -2.75 -15.17
N PHE A 118 -15.65 -2.49 -13.88
CA PHE A 118 -16.17 -3.35 -12.82
C PHE A 118 -17.69 -3.54 -12.97
N GLY A 119 -18.45 -2.46 -13.14
CA GLY A 119 -19.89 -2.50 -13.37
C GLY A 119 -20.26 -3.29 -14.63
N THR A 120 -19.49 -3.14 -15.71
CA THR A 120 -19.67 -3.92 -16.95
C THR A 120 -19.38 -5.40 -16.74
N CYS A 121 -18.33 -5.76 -15.99
CA CYS A 121 -18.00 -7.14 -15.65
C CYS A 121 -19.10 -7.81 -14.81
N VAL A 122 -19.62 -7.10 -13.79
CA VAL A 122 -20.73 -7.59 -12.96
C VAL A 122 -22.00 -7.73 -13.79
N ALA A 123 -22.38 -6.70 -14.56
CA ALA A 123 -23.56 -6.73 -15.42
C ALA A 123 -23.46 -7.84 -16.47
N GLY A 124 -22.30 -7.99 -17.12
CA GLY A 124 -22.01 -9.06 -18.05
C GLY A 124 -22.17 -10.44 -17.40
N PHE A 125 -21.55 -10.65 -16.23
CA PHE A 125 -21.68 -11.90 -15.50
C PHE A 125 -23.15 -12.21 -15.14
N VAL A 126 -23.92 -11.21 -14.71
CA VAL A 126 -25.35 -11.35 -14.40
C VAL A 126 -26.18 -11.70 -15.64
N VAL A 127 -26.03 -10.95 -16.73
CA VAL A 127 -26.82 -11.13 -17.97
C VAL A 127 -26.51 -12.47 -18.62
N PHE A 128 -25.24 -12.76 -18.86
CA PHE A 128 -24.84 -14.02 -19.49
C PHE A 128 -25.04 -15.20 -18.54
N GLY A 129 -24.74 -15.05 -17.25
CA GLY A 129 -24.94 -16.09 -16.25
C GLY A 129 -26.40 -16.49 -16.14
N ARG A 130 -27.33 -15.51 -16.07
CA ARG A 130 -28.78 -15.77 -16.07
C ARG A 130 -29.26 -16.44 -17.35
N ARG A 131 -28.72 -16.07 -18.51
CA ARG A 131 -29.05 -16.72 -19.80
C ARG A 131 -28.63 -18.19 -19.82
N PHE A 132 -27.44 -18.51 -19.33
CA PHE A 132 -26.90 -19.87 -19.42
C PHE A 132 -27.38 -20.80 -18.31
N ILE A 133 -27.73 -20.29 -17.13
CA ILE A 133 -28.02 -21.10 -15.93
C ILE A 133 -29.07 -22.20 -16.11
N THR A 134 -30.07 -21.97 -16.97
CA THR A 134 -31.15 -22.92 -17.26
C THR A 134 -30.74 -23.96 -18.30
N THR A 135 -29.75 -23.65 -19.13
CA THR A 135 -29.25 -24.51 -20.22
C THR A 135 -28.02 -25.32 -19.84
N LEU A 136 -27.31 -24.92 -18.78
CA LEU A 136 -26.09 -25.60 -18.35
C LEU A 136 -26.39 -26.95 -17.70
N PRO A 137 -25.61 -27.99 -18.02
CA PRO A 137 -25.74 -29.29 -17.38
C PRO A 137 -25.48 -29.17 -15.87
N LYS A 138 -26.17 -30.01 -15.09
CA LYS A 138 -25.95 -30.05 -13.64
C LYS A 138 -24.50 -30.48 -13.34
N PRO A 139 -23.87 -29.91 -12.29
CA PRO A 139 -22.56 -30.37 -11.86
C PRO A 139 -22.56 -31.87 -11.53
N PRO A 140 -21.46 -32.59 -11.81
CA PRO A 140 -21.39 -34.02 -11.53
C PRO A 140 -21.54 -34.29 -10.02
N LYS A 141 -22.25 -35.36 -9.68
CA LYS A 141 -22.31 -35.84 -8.29
C LYS A 141 -20.96 -36.46 -7.92
N LEU A 142 -20.21 -35.80 -7.05
CA LEU A 142 -18.98 -36.36 -6.47
C LEU A 142 -19.33 -37.46 -5.46
N LYS A 143 -18.81 -38.68 -5.70
CA LYS A 143 -19.08 -39.90 -4.90
C LYS A 143 -18.62 -39.77 -3.43
N HIS A 144 -17.58 -38.97 -3.19
CA HIS A 144 -17.03 -38.67 -1.85
C HIS A 144 -17.00 -37.16 -1.57
N TYR A 145 -18.10 -36.49 -1.87
CA TYR A 145 -18.20 -35.03 -1.83
C TYR A 145 -17.61 -34.30 -0.62
N PRO A 146 -17.89 -34.67 0.65
CA PRO A 146 -17.29 -33.96 1.78
C PRO A 146 -15.77 -34.08 1.76
N ILE A 147 -15.23 -35.25 1.41
CA ILE A 147 -13.79 -35.49 1.30
C ILE A 147 -13.21 -34.66 0.14
N THR A 148 -13.84 -34.68 -1.03
CA THR A 148 -13.36 -33.91 -2.20
C THR A 148 -13.41 -32.40 -1.95
N ALA A 149 -14.47 -31.91 -1.29
CA ALA A 149 -14.63 -30.52 -0.92
C ALA A 149 -13.56 -30.08 0.08
N SER A 150 -13.34 -30.87 1.15
CA SER A 150 -12.29 -30.60 2.13
C SER A 150 -10.90 -30.60 1.50
N VAL A 151 -10.60 -31.58 0.64
CA VAL A 151 -9.30 -31.62 -0.07
C VAL A 151 -9.12 -30.41 -0.97
N CYS A 152 -10.13 -29.99 -1.74
CA CYS A 152 -10.04 -28.81 -2.58
C CYS A 152 -9.82 -27.51 -1.77
N ILE A 153 -10.51 -27.37 -0.64
CA ILE A 153 -10.36 -26.20 0.25
C ILE A 153 -8.98 -26.20 0.90
N ILE A 154 -8.55 -27.34 1.46
CA ILE A 154 -7.23 -27.47 2.10
C ILE A 154 -6.13 -27.21 1.07
N ALA A 155 -6.21 -27.80 -0.13
CA ALA A 155 -5.23 -27.56 -1.18
C ALA A 155 -5.17 -26.08 -1.60
N ALA A 156 -6.33 -25.41 -1.72
CA ALA A 156 -6.36 -23.99 -2.02
C ALA A 156 -5.74 -23.16 -0.88
N LEU A 157 -6.06 -23.46 0.38
CA LEU A 157 -5.49 -22.77 1.55
C LEU A 157 -3.97 -22.99 1.64
N SER A 158 -3.50 -24.23 1.48
CA SER A 158 -2.07 -24.55 1.47
C SER A 158 -1.33 -23.85 0.32
N PHE A 159 -1.95 -23.76 -0.86
CA PHE A 159 -1.37 -23.02 -1.98
C PHE A 159 -1.32 -21.51 -1.71
N ASN A 160 -2.31 -20.93 -1.02
CA ASN A 160 -2.27 -19.53 -0.59
C ASN A 160 -1.11 -19.28 0.39
N LEU A 161 -0.92 -20.15 1.40
CA LEU A 161 0.20 -20.06 2.34
C LEU A 161 1.56 -20.18 1.63
N LEU A 162 1.68 -21.12 0.68
CA LEU A 162 2.90 -21.28 -0.11
C LEU A 162 3.16 -20.09 -1.03
N ALA A 163 2.12 -19.52 -1.65
CA ALA A 163 2.24 -18.32 -2.48
C ALA A 163 2.72 -17.11 -1.67
N ILE A 164 2.27 -16.97 -0.42
CA ILE A 164 2.76 -15.93 0.50
C ILE A 164 4.26 -16.15 0.77
N GLU A 165 4.69 -17.37 1.08
CA GLU A 165 6.11 -17.65 1.36
C GLU A 165 7.01 -17.43 0.13
N ILE A 166 6.53 -17.76 -1.07
CA ILE A 166 7.25 -17.50 -2.33
C ILE A 166 7.47 -16.00 -2.56
N VAL A 167 6.52 -15.16 -2.14
CA VAL A 167 6.62 -13.69 -2.29
C VAL A 167 7.13 -13.02 -1.02
N ARG A 168 7.53 -13.78 0.00
CA ARG A 168 8.16 -13.25 1.21
C ARG A 168 9.52 -12.56 0.97
N PRO A 169 10.39 -13.00 0.03
CA PRO A 169 11.61 -12.27 -0.35
C PRO A 169 11.34 -10.85 -0.86
N PHE A 170 10.08 -10.48 -1.11
CA PHE A 170 9.66 -9.13 -1.45
C PHE A 170 9.85 -8.12 -0.30
N GLU A 171 10.04 -8.56 0.95
CA GLU A 171 10.45 -7.65 2.04
C GLU A 171 11.81 -7.00 1.79
N GLU A 172 12.76 -7.70 1.15
CA GLU A 172 14.06 -7.11 0.75
C GLU A 172 13.85 -5.99 -0.27
N VAL A 173 12.87 -6.15 -1.17
CA VAL A 173 12.52 -5.15 -2.18
C VAL A 173 11.90 -3.90 -1.56
N ARG A 174 11.18 -3.99 -0.43
CA ARG A 174 10.66 -2.81 0.28
C ARG A 174 11.75 -2.03 1.03
N GLY A 175 12.71 -2.73 1.62
CA GLY A 175 13.86 -2.09 2.28
C GLY A 175 14.71 -1.26 1.31
N ASP A 176 14.84 -1.73 0.06
CA ASP A 176 15.51 -1.01 -1.01
C ASP A 176 14.73 0.23 -1.51
N MET A 177 13.46 0.41 -1.16
CA MET A 177 12.63 1.55 -1.63
C MET A 177 13.02 2.89 -1.01
N LEU A 178 13.67 2.88 0.17
CA LEU A 178 14.29 4.08 0.73
C LEU A 178 15.34 4.66 -0.24
N TYR A 179 16.02 3.79 -0.98
CA TYR A 179 17.17 4.14 -1.82
C TYR A 179 16.90 4.01 -3.33
N ASN A 180 15.69 3.63 -3.74
CA ASN A 180 15.36 3.37 -5.15
C ASN A 180 14.15 4.21 -5.63
N ASN A 181 14.19 4.72 -6.86
CA ASN A 181 13.12 5.53 -7.48
C ASN A 181 11.93 4.72 -8.00
N ARG A 182 11.78 3.46 -7.60
CA ARG A 182 10.65 2.64 -8.03
C ARG A 182 9.43 2.99 -7.20
N ALA A 183 8.41 3.55 -7.84
CA ALA A 183 7.09 3.74 -7.24
C ALA A 183 6.58 2.38 -6.74
N CYS A 184 6.09 2.34 -5.50
CA CYS A 184 5.50 1.15 -4.92
C CYS A 184 4.08 1.00 -5.51
N THR A 185 3.88 0.11 -6.48
CA THR A 185 2.62 0.02 -7.22
C THR A 185 1.97 -1.35 -7.11
N TYR A 186 0.65 -1.41 -7.34
CA TYR A 186 -0.09 -2.68 -7.32
C TYR A 186 0.27 -3.63 -8.46
N SER A 187 1.14 -3.25 -9.40
CA SER A 187 1.58 -4.15 -10.48
C SER A 187 2.51 -5.27 -10.03
N GLU A 188 3.02 -5.21 -8.81
CA GLU A 188 3.86 -6.26 -8.26
C GLU A 188 3.01 -7.47 -7.79
N LEU A 189 1.99 -7.24 -6.95
CA LEU A 189 1.18 -8.30 -6.32
C LEU A 189 -0.29 -8.34 -6.75
N GLY A 190 -0.80 -7.29 -7.40
CA GLY A 190 -2.23 -7.03 -7.49
C GLY A 190 -2.81 -6.50 -6.17
N ILE A 191 -4.03 -5.99 -6.21
CA ILE A 191 -4.72 -5.46 -5.03
C ILE A 191 -5.09 -6.57 -4.06
N ASN A 192 -5.77 -7.61 -4.57
CA ASN A 192 -6.17 -8.75 -3.74
C ASN A 192 -4.95 -9.52 -3.22
N GLY A 193 -3.87 -9.58 -4.02
CA GLY A 193 -2.62 -10.19 -3.61
C GLY A 193 -1.92 -9.40 -2.50
N ASN A 194 -1.84 -8.07 -2.63
CA ASN A 194 -1.32 -7.20 -1.56
C ASN A 194 -2.16 -7.30 -0.29
N LEU A 195 -3.50 -7.27 -0.38
CA LEU A 195 -4.38 -7.44 0.78
C LEU A 195 -4.10 -8.75 1.52
N LEU A 196 -4.02 -9.88 0.80
CA LEU A 196 -3.78 -11.17 1.43
C LEU A 196 -2.39 -11.26 2.04
N TYR A 197 -1.37 -10.73 1.36
CA TYR A 197 0.00 -10.65 1.87
C TYR A 197 0.07 -9.85 3.17
N GLU A 198 -0.54 -8.68 3.21
CA GLU A 198 -0.59 -7.80 4.38
C GLU A 198 -1.41 -8.40 5.53
N LEU A 199 -2.56 -9.03 5.25
CA LEU A 199 -3.34 -9.73 6.27
C LEU A 199 -2.56 -10.90 6.86
N ALA A 200 -1.84 -11.67 6.03
CA ALA A 200 -1.01 -12.76 6.51
C ALA A 200 0.11 -12.24 7.39
N ASN A 201 0.85 -11.21 6.96
CA ASN A 201 1.92 -10.62 7.76
C ASN A 201 1.40 -9.95 9.03
N GLY A 202 0.23 -9.32 8.99
CA GLY A 202 -0.39 -8.67 10.15
C GLY A 202 -0.97 -9.64 11.18
N ILE A 203 -1.55 -10.77 10.74
CA ILE A 203 -2.09 -11.81 11.64
C ILE A 203 -0.97 -12.70 12.18
N PHE A 204 0.00 -13.06 11.33
CA PHE A 204 1.12 -13.92 11.68
C PHE A 204 2.37 -13.14 12.07
N GLN A 205 2.21 -11.88 12.48
CA GLN A 205 3.31 -11.00 12.87
C GLN A 205 4.12 -11.67 13.99
N ARG A 206 5.16 -12.42 13.60
CA ARG A 206 6.37 -12.52 14.39
C ARG A 206 6.93 -11.12 14.34
N THR A 207 6.89 -10.44 15.46
CA THR A 207 7.74 -9.29 15.71
C THR A 207 9.17 -9.69 15.35
N ALA A 208 9.60 -9.42 14.13
CA ALA A 208 11.03 -9.49 13.76
C ALA A 208 11.87 -8.51 14.61
N TYR A 209 11.21 -7.68 15.42
CA TYR A 209 11.82 -6.91 16.50
C TYR A 209 12.45 -7.77 17.60
N ASP A 210 12.16 -9.07 17.67
CA ASP A 210 12.81 -9.97 18.64
C ASP A 210 14.21 -10.42 18.20
N ASP A 211 14.66 -10.08 16.97
CA ASP A 211 15.96 -10.54 16.45
C ASP A 211 17.13 -9.58 16.72
N TYR A 212 16.88 -8.35 17.19
CA TYR A 212 17.94 -7.41 17.56
C TYR A 212 17.89 -7.09 19.05
N THR A 213 18.99 -7.40 19.74
CA THR A 213 19.18 -6.97 21.12
C THR A 213 19.39 -5.45 21.17
N SER A 214 19.00 -4.81 22.28
CA SER A 214 19.25 -3.37 22.49
C SER A 214 20.72 -2.99 22.25
N ASP A 215 21.64 -3.89 22.58
CA ASP A 215 23.08 -3.70 22.43
C ASP A 215 23.52 -3.70 20.95
N GLU A 216 22.91 -4.52 20.10
CA GLU A 216 23.16 -4.53 18.65
C GLU A 216 22.65 -3.26 17.97
N LEU A 217 21.50 -2.76 18.41
CA LEU A 217 20.94 -1.48 17.93
C LEU A 217 21.78 -0.28 18.39
N GLU A 218 22.20 -0.27 19.66
CA GLU A 218 23.06 0.78 20.20
C GLU A 218 24.41 0.80 19.49
N LYS A 219 25.00 -0.38 19.28
CA LYS A 219 26.20 -0.51 18.47
C LYS A 219 25.95 0.02 17.06
N TYR A 220 24.92 -0.41 16.33
CA TYR A 220 24.67 0.11 14.99
C TYR A 220 24.54 1.64 14.92
N ILE A 221 23.83 2.25 15.88
CA ILE A 221 23.61 3.71 15.93
C ILE A 221 24.89 4.48 16.26
N TYR A 222 25.72 4.00 17.19
CA TYR A 222 26.84 4.74 17.76
C TYR A 222 28.24 4.22 17.35
N ASP A 223 28.34 3.09 16.64
CA ASP A 223 29.60 2.50 16.12
C ASP A 223 30.04 3.15 14.80
N THR A 224 29.22 4.01 14.20
CA THR A 224 29.63 4.80 13.04
C THR A 224 30.22 6.14 13.48
N ASP A 225 31.45 6.44 13.01
CA ASP A 225 32.16 7.73 13.14
C ASP A 225 31.37 8.96 12.62
N CYS A 226 30.15 8.74 12.12
CA CYS A 226 29.22 9.73 11.57
C CYS A 226 28.61 10.64 12.65
N VAL A 227 28.38 10.15 13.87
CA VAL A 227 27.76 10.95 14.96
C VAL A 227 28.82 11.75 15.75
N TYR A 228 30.04 11.22 15.85
CA TYR A 228 31.09 11.81 16.70
C TYR A 228 31.85 12.99 16.09
N ASN A 229 31.64 13.30 14.80
CA ASN A 229 32.36 14.37 14.09
C ASN A 229 31.56 15.67 13.91
N SER A 230 30.32 15.76 14.40
CA SER A 230 29.56 17.01 14.31
C SER A 230 30.06 18.01 15.34
N THR A 231 30.80 19.02 14.85
CA THR A 231 31.15 20.20 15.64
C THR A 231 29.87 21.00 15.90
N PHE A 232 29.24 20.79 17.06
CA PHE A 232 28.12 21.62 17.47
C PHE A 232 28.63 23.05 17.73
N PRO A 233 27.92 24.09 17.26
CA PRO A 233 28.34 25.48 17.48
C PRO A 233 28.52 25.79 18.96
N GLU A 234 29.53 26.61 19.29
CA GLU A 234 29.70 27.19 20.62
C GLU A 234 28.38 27.86 21.06
N ASN A 235 27.99 27.69 22.34
CA ASN A 235 26.75 28.15 23.01
C ASN A 235 25.69 27.08 23.38
N MET A 236 26.02 25.79 23.52
CA MET A 236 25.09 24.78 24.07
C MET A 236 24.64 25.05 25.53
N GLU A 237 25.26 25.99 26.24
CA GLU A 237 24.87 26.39 27.59
C GLU A 237 23.61 27.28 27.63
N LYS A 238 23.20 27.86 26.49
CA LYS A 238 22.02 28.74 26.43
C LYS A 238 20.77 27.93 26.12
N SER A 239 19.76 28.07 26.98
CA SER A 239 18.42 27.52 26.74
C SER A 239 17.68 28.39 25.71
N TYR A 240 17.31 27.81 24.58
CA TYR A 240 16.47 28.44 23.57
C TYR A 240 15.14 27.72 23.46
N ASN A 241 14.09 28.46 23.09
CA ASN A 241 12.84 27.87 22.65
C ASN A 241 13.05 27.22 21.27
N VAL A 242 12.60 25.98 21.12
CA VAL A 242 12.58 25.28 19.84
C VAL A 242 11.18 25.44 19.24
N VAL A 243 11.11 26.01 18.03
CA VAL A 243 9.87 26.14 17.25
C VAL A 243 10.05 25.35 15.95
N THR A 244 9.24 24.31 15.78
CA THR A 244 9.19 23.52 14.55
C THR A 244 8.03 24.00 13.70
N ILE A 245 8.29 24.33 12.44
CA ILE A 245 7.27 24.72 11.46
C ILE A 245 7.25 23.65 10.37
N LEU A 246 6.15 22.89 10.29
CA LEU A 246 5.93 21.96 9.19
C LEU A 246 5.38 22.74 7.99
N CYS A 247 6.05 22.62 6.85
CA CYS A 247 5.64 23.25 5.61
C CYS A 247 5.07 22.18 4.67
N GLU A 248 3.76 22.20 4.47
CA GLU A 248 3.04 21.23 3.66
C GLU A 248 3.48 21.31 2.19
N SER A 249 3.95 20.19 1.64
CA SER A 249 4.35 20.04 0.23
C SER A 249 5.33 21.13 -0.28
N LEU A 250 6.22 21.64 0.60
CA LEU A 250 7.17 22.69 0.26
C LEU A 250 8.41 22.13 -0.43
N GLU A 251 8.68 22.60 -1.65
CA GLU A 251 9.86 22.22 -2.44
C GLU A 251 10.67 23.46 -2.85
N TRP A 252 11.97 23.50 -2.52
CA TRP A 252 12.84 24.67 -2.75
C TRP A 252 12.84 25.16 -4.20
N PHE A 253 12.78 24.24 -5.17
CA PHE A 253 12.81 24.57 -6.60
C PHE A 253 11.58 25.35 -7.09
N SER A 254 10.51 25.41 -6.30
CA SER A 254 9.28 26.13 -6.64
C SER A 254 9.40 27.65 -6.46
N PHE A 255 10.36 28.11 -5.65
CA PHE A 255 10.50 29.52 -5.32
C PHE A 255 11.96 30.01 -5.28
N ILE A 256 12.96 29.13 -5.37
CA ILE A 256 14.38 29.50 -5.53
C ILE A 256 14.86 29.14 -6.94
N GLN A 257 15.35 30.14 -7.67
CA GLN A 257 16.01 29.93 -8.97
C GLN A 257 17.52 29.78 -8.76
N ASP A 258 17.99 28.53 -8.86
CA ASP A 258 19.40 28.16 -8.87
C ASP A 258 19.56 27.06 -9.93
N ILE A 259 20.19 27.37 -11.06
CA ILE A 259 20.30 26.43 -12.20
C ILE A 259 21.26 25.28 -11.88
N ASP A 260 22.26 25.53 -11.02
CA ASP A 260 23.25 24.54 -10.67
C ASP A 260 22.67 23.53 -9.66
N LYS A 261 21.84 24.00 -8.72
CA LYS A 261 21.19 23.14 -7.71
C LYS A 261 19.85 22.56 -8.18
N TYR A 262 19.06 23.33 -8.92
CA TYR A 262 17.70 22.96 -9.36
C TYR A 262 17.57 23.12 -10.89
N PRO A 263 18.23 22.27 -11.69
CA PRO A 263 18.28 22.41 -13.15
C PRO A 263 16.90 22.30 -13.83
N ASN A 264 15.96 21.61 -13.18
CA ASN A 264 14.56 21.46 -13.59
C ASN A 264 13.59 22.34 -12.80
N GLY A 265 14.11 23.23 -11.94
CA GLY A 265 13.30 24.14 -11.13
C GLY A 265 12.62 25.23 -11.97
N TYR A 266 11.83 26.07 -11.30
CA TYR A 266 11.05 27.11 -11.96
C TYR A 266 11.96 28.15 -12.65
N LYS A 267 11.80 28.30 -13.98
CA LYS A 267 12.64 29.19 -14.80
C LYS A 267 11.87 30.46 -15.14
N LEU A 268 12.32 31.59 -14.61
CA LEU A 268 11.82 32.91 -14.99
C LEU A 268 12.88 33.67 -15.78
N GLU A 269 12.41 34.47 -16.73
CA GLU A 269 13.26 35.38 -17.53
C GLU A 269 13.89 36.47 -16.66
N ASN A 270 13.20 36.88 -15.59
CA ASN A 270 13.70 37.81 -14.60
C ASN A 270 13.82 37.13 -13.21
N PRO A 271 15.02 36.72 -12.79
CA PRO A 271 15.24 36.07 -11.48
C PRO A 271 14.85 36.93 -10.27
N GLU A 272 14.87 38.27 -10.41
CA GLU A 272 14.49 39.19 -9.34
C GLU A 272 12.97 39.19 -9.07
N ALA A 273 12.17 38.65 -9.99
CA ALA A 273 10.72 38.51 -9.79
C ALA A 273 10.40 37.59 -8.61
N LEU A 274 11.14 36.49 -8.43
CA LEU A 274 10.93 35.56 -7.31
C LEU A 274 11.31 36.18 -5.96
N LYS A 275 12.40 36.96 -5.90
CA LYS A 275 12.78 37.72 -4.70
C LYS A 275 11.72 38.75 -4.33
N THR A 276 11.05 39.32 -5.32
CA THR A 276 9.95 40.28 -5.11
C THR A 276 8.67 39.58 -4.65
N LEU A 277 8.37 38.39 -5.19
CA LEU A 277 7.18 37.61 -4.83
C LEU A 277 7.31 36.91 -3.48
N PHE A 278 8.52 36.44 -3.13
CA PHE A 278 8.79 35.65 -1.93
C PHE A 278 9.92 36.24 -1.07
N PRO A 279 9.86 37.53 -0.70
CA PRO A 279 10.98 38.23 -0.07
C PRO A 279 11.41 37.61 1.26
N ASN A 280 10.44 37.13 2.06
CA ASN A 280 10.72 36.48 3.34
C ASN A 280 11.37 35.10 3.18
N LEU A 281 10.95 34.31 2.18
CA LEU A 281 11.54 32.98 1.92
C LEU A 281 12.97 33.11 1.40
N TYR A 282 13.24 34.09 0.53
CA TYR A 282 14.59 34.38 0.07
C TYR A 282 15.50 34.85 1.20
N ARG A 283 15.01 35.72 2.08
CA ARG A 283 15.77 36.15 3.26
C ARG A 283 16.04 34.96 4.19
N PHE A 284 15.00 34.16 4.47
CA PHE A 284 15.13 32.97 5.31
C PHE A 284 16.16 31.98 4.74
N TYR A 285 16.11 31.70 3.44
CA TYR A 285 17.06 30.81 2.76
C TYR A 285 18.50 31.37 2.78
N GLY A 286 18.67 32.68 2.61
CA GLY A 286 20.00 33.31 2.59
C GLY A 286 20.65 33.52 3.95
N GLU A 287 19.86 33.65 5.01
CA GLU A 287 20.35 33.95 6.38
C GLU A 287 20.38 32.70 7.30
N SER A 288 19.76 31.59 6.90
CA SER A 288 19.66 30.38 7.72
C SER A 288 20.66 29.30 7.32
N VAL A 289 20.86 28.31 8.19
CA VAL A 289 21.48 27.04 7.80
C VAL A 289 20.47 26.25 6.99
N VAL A 290 20.74 26.07 5.70
CA VAL A 290 19.84 25.36 4.78
C VAL A 290 20.43 24.00 4.44
N MET A 291 19.59 22.97 4.52
CA MET A 291 19.89 21.65 3.97
C MET A 291 19.37 21.60 2.53
N ASP A 292 20.21 22.04 1.59
CA ASP A 292 19.86 22.20 0.17
C ASP A 292 19.93 20.89 -0.64
N ASN A 293 20.50 19.83 -0.04
CA ASN A 293 20.53 18.46 -0.55
C ASN A 293 19.79 17.49 0.40
N PHE A 294 18.68 17.94 0.98
CA PHE A 294 17.77 17.10 1.75
C PHE A 294 16.61 16.65 0.88
N HIS A 295 16.36 15.35 0.82
CA HIS A 295 15.32 14.74 0.01
C HIS A 295 14.32 14.07 0.94
N SER A 296 13.10 14.60 1.01
CA SER A 296 11.98 13.92 1.65
C SER A 296 11.21 13.16 0.59
N ARG A 297 10.93 11.88 0.87
CA ARG A 297 10.09 11.04 0.01
C ARG A 297 8.74 10.76 0.64
N GLU A 298 8.43 11.43 1.75
CA GLU A 298 7.43 10.99 2.68
C GLU A 298 6.34 12.04 2.90
N LYS A 299 5.15 11.58 3.33
CA LYS A 299 4.02 12.45 3.66
C LYS A 299 4.17 13.05 5.06
N THR A 300 3.24 13.95 5.39
CA THR A 300 3.21 14.73 6.63
C THR A 300 3.42 13.87 7.89
N ASP A 301 2.78 12.71 7.95
CA ASP A 301 2.86 11.78 9.07
C ASP A 301 4.29 11.25 9.31
N ILE A 302 5.00 10.88 8.26
CA ILE A 302 6.37 10.38 8.37
C ILE A 302 7.34 11.53 8.65
N SER A 303 7.12 12.71 8.04
CA SER A 303 7.93 13.91 8.28
C SER A 303 7.82 14.39 9.73
N GLU A 304 6.61 14.39 10.29
CA GLU A 304 6.39 14.65 11.72
C GLU A 304 7.18 13.68 12.58
N ASN A 305 7.12 12.38 12.28
CA ASN A 305 7.83 11.37 13.08
C ASN A 305 9.35 11.48 12.97
N LEU A 306 9.90 11.77 11.79
CA LEU A 306 11.32 12.06 11.64
C LEU A 306 11.72 13.25 12.51
N SER A 307 10.91 14.31 12.53
CA SER A 307 11.18 15.50 13.35
C SER A 307 11.09 15.26 14.87
N LEU A 308 10.23 14.33 15.30
CA LEU A 308 9.97 14.05 16.71
C LEU A 308 10.86 12.93 17.29
N LEU A 309 11.23 11.95 16.46
CA LEU A 309 11.93 10.73 16.86
C LEU A 309 13.35 10.65 16.31
N GLY A 310 13.66 11.35 15.22
CA GLY A 310 14.96 11.31 14.55
C GLY A 310 15.18 10.03 13.73
N SER A 311 14.14 9.26 13.42
CA SER A 311 14.24 8.04 12.62
C SER A 311 13.04 7.82 11.71
N TYR A 312 13.27 7.12 10.59
CA TYR A 312 12.20 6.69 9.68
C TYR A 312 11.47 5.45 10.22
N PRO A 313 10.13 5.43 10.22
CA PRO A 313 9.39 4.20 10.44
C PRO A 313 9.53 3.30 9.21
N THR A 314 10.25 2.18 9.33
CA THR A 314 10.59 1.34 8.17
C THR A 314 9.56 0.27 7.83
N LYS A 315 8.56 0.00 8.69
CA LYS A 315 7.57 -1.08 8.48
C LYS A 315 6.15 -0.81 9.02
N ALA A 316 5.79 0.43 9.35
CA ALA A 316 4.42 0.73 9.78
C ALA A 316 4.06 2.21 9.64
N PHE A 317 2.85 2.49 9.17
CA PHE A 317 2.17 3.75 9.48
C PHE A 317 2.02 3.88 10.99
N ILE A 318 2.50 5.00 11.53
CA ILE A 318 2.50 5.25 12.96
C ILE A 318 1.07 5.59 13.40
N ASN A 319 0.54 4.81 14.33
CA ASN A 319 -0.75 5.08 14.96
C ASN A 319 -0.62 6.34 15.84
N PHE A 320 -1.35 7.41 15.49
CA PHE A 320 -1.41 8.68 16.24
C PHE A 320 -1.98 8.56 17.67
N SER A 321 -2.39 7.36 18.10
CA SER A 321 -2.77 7.06 19.48
C SER A 321 -1.55 6.97 20.42
N PHE A 322 -0.84 8.08 20.57
CA PHE A 322 0.34 8.21 21.45
C PHE A 322 0.00 8.21 22.95
N SER A 323 -1.28 8.20 23.34
CA SER A 323 -1.67 8.25 24.76
C SER A 323 -1.28 7.00 25.55
N SER A 324 -1.13 5.85 24.88
CA SER A 324 -0.77 4.57 25.50
C SER A 324 0.57 4.00 25.04
N ASN A 325 1.12 4.47 23.92
CA ASN A 325 2.47 4.08 23.48
C ASN A 325 3.50 4.98 24.16
N THR A 326 4.21 4.40 25.12
CA THR A 326 5.33 5.04 25.81
C THR A 326 6.51 5.14 24.86
N ILE A 327 6.49 6.07 23.89
CA ILE A 327 7.72 6.43 23.19
C ILE A 327 8.59 7.13 24.23
N SER A 328 9.46 6.35 24.86
CA SER A 328 10.22 6.75 26.04
C SER A 328 11.25 7.85 25.74
N THR A 329 11.48 8.15 24.46
CA THR A 329 12.64 8.92 23.96
C THR A 329 12.31 9.97 22.89
N SER A 330 11.05 10.40 22.71
CA SER A 330 10.74 11.51 21.78
C SER A 330 11.42 12.82 22.23
N LEU A 331 11.72 13.70 21.26
CA LEU A 331 12.38 14.98 21.52
C LEU A 331 11.65 15.79 22.60
N GLN A 332 10.32 15.86 22.52
CA GLN A 332 9.48 16.58 23.47
C GLN A 332 9.62 16.04 24.90
N LYS A 333 9.69 14.71 25.05
CA LYS A 333 9.85 14.07 26.36
C LYS A 333 11.26 14.25 26.93
N LYS A 334 12.29 14.29 26.06
CA LYS A 334 13.65 14.64 26.46
C LYS A 334 13.76 16.10 26.91
N LEU A 335 13.17 17.03 26.17
CA LEU A 335 13.16 18.45 26.49
C LEU A 335 12.35 18.78 27.77
N LYS A 336 11.31 18.01 28.10
CA LYS A 336 10.53 18.17 29.36
C LYS A 336 11.23 17.64 30.62
N ARG A 337 12.26 16.80 30.46
CA ARG A 337 12.99 16.17 31.59
C ARG A 337 14.18 17.01 32.06
N ASN A 338 14.55 18.03 31.31
CA ASN A 338 15.41 19.14 31.73
C ASN A 338 14.53 20.29 32.22
#